data_AF-A0A537IMX0-F1
#
_entry.id   AF-A0A537IMX0-F1
#
_cell.length_a   1.000
_cell.length_b   1.000
_cell.length_c   1.000
_cell.angle_alpha   90.00
_cell.angle_beta   90.00
_cell.angle_gamma   90.00
#
_symmetry.space_group_name_H-M   'P 1'
#
loop_
_entity.id
_entity.type
_entity.pdbx_description
1 polymer ?
#
loop_
_entity_poly.entity_id
_entity_poly.type
_entity_poly.pdbx_seq_one_letter_code
_entity_poly.pdbx_strand_id
1 'polypeptide(L)'
;MNDLDTSVFIALFKKAYEKCFGHPLTGRLTETESRLFSEKILDQTGLVIGAKSIKNYSLFVHGPVNGKEENPSVATLDTFARFLLEAPYTDEVLRKNKESHYPYWFRYRQQFQQPAKKLPRRKRRAIILVMVALVASVVTASILFDPAKEHKEDITDDFHELQEDSLSSRGWFVRAKDADHWNRRNERPGHLTLFTLKGDNWPDSVNRPNIKDLLLRKNNADCFVTEIHLSEFVPLQNWQQAGILLLEDTSFAGKSLRLSLVYNDFYGGFPRSREIIIQAIISGGKISDKPEEIVHQLLFKIDSANEELVRQNLLHFALRIEKNGRSLRLLFANGSMPNSAFREILRRDIDLKPAYIGLFALKGFVDTSTIIPARFDFFRYTSGGCTR
;
A
#
# COMPACT_ATOMS: atom_id res chain seq x y z
N MET A 1 18.25 -9.35 -25.39
CA MET A 1 17.78 -10.65 -24.86
C MET A 1 18.92 -11.22 -24.00
N ASN A 2 18.66 -11.87 -22.86
CA ASN A 2 19.76 -12.47 -22.08
C ASN A 2 20.28 -13.75 -22.78
N ASP A 3 21.48 -14.21 -22.45
CA ASP A 3 22.12 -15.36 -23.12
C ASP A 3 21.26 -16.63 -23.06
N LEU A 4 20.55 -16.83 -21.95
CA LEU A 4 19.64 -17.96 -21.78
C LEU A 4 18.47 -17.89 -22.77
N ASP A 5 17.82 -16.74 -22.89
CA ASP A 5 16.70 -16.52 -23.80
C ASP A 5 17.14 -16.64 -25.26
N THR A 6 18.38 -16.24 -25.58
CA THR A 6 19.00 -16.49 -26.89
C THR A 6 19.14 -17.98 -27.18
N SER A 7 19.67 -18.76 -26.24
CA SER A 7 19.81 -20.21 -26.43
C SER A 7 18.46 -20.93 -26.58
N VAL A 8 17.44 -20.51 -25.81
CA VAL A 8 16.08 -21.05 -25.87
C VAL A 8 15.44 -20.70 -27.20
N PHE A 9 15.60 -19.46 -27.67
CA PHE A 9 15.08 -19.03 -28.97
C PHE A 9 15.72 -19.81 -30.12
N ILE A 10 17.05 -19.98 -30.12
CA ILE A 10 17.76 -20.75 -31.15
C ILE A 10 17.22 -22.19 -31.21
N ALA A 11 17.03 -22.82 -30.05
CA ALA A 11 16.46 -24.16 -29.97
C ALA A 11 15.00 -24.21 -30.44
N LEU A 12 14.19 -23.21 -30.07
CA LEU A 12 12.79 -23.11 -30.49
C LEU A 12 12.68 -22.97 -32.01
N PHE A 13 13.45 -22.06 -32.60
CA PHE A 13 13.44 -21.82 -34.04
C PHE A 13 13.87 -23.07 -34.83
N LYS A 14 14.95 -23.74 -34.41
CA LYS A 14 15.43 -24.97 -35.05
C LYS A 14 14.39 -26.09 -35.02
N LYS A 15 13.74 -26.31 -33.87
CA LYS A 15 12.68 -27.33 -33.73
C LYS A 15 11.42 -26.98 -34.53
N ALA A 16 11.03 -25.70 -34.54
CA ALA A 16 9.91 -25.24 -35.35
C ALA A 16 10.20 -25.44 -36.85
N TYR A 17 11.41 -25.14 -37.31
CA TYR A 17 11.82 -25.41 -38.69
C TYR A 17 11.79 -26.91 -39.01
N GLU A 18 12.38 -27.74 -38.16
CA GLU A 18 12.40 -29.20 -38.33
C GLU A 18 10.99 -29.78 -38.41
N LYS A 19 10.06 -29.29 -37.58
CA LYS A 19 8.64 -29.63 -37.67
C LYS A 19 8.01 -29.23 -39.01
N CYS A 20 8.37 -28.06 -39.54
CA CYS A 20 7.81 -27.52 -40.78
C CYS A 20 8.29 -28.30 -42.02
N PHE A 21 9.58 -28.63 -42.10
CA PHE A 21 10.21 -29.18 -43.30
C PHE A 21 10.58 -30.66 -43.21
N GLY A 22 10.51 -31.26 -42.02
CA GLY A 22 10.86 -32.67 -41.80
C GLY A 22 12.35 -32.97 -41.79
N HIS A 23 13.20 -31.94 -41.74
CA HIS A 23 14.65 -32.08 -41.65
C HIS A 23 15.28 -30.93 -40.83
N PRO A 24 16.48 -31.14 -40.23
CA PRO A 24 17.12 -30.10 -39.43
C PRO A 24 17.51 -28.88 -40.28
N LEU A 25 17.57 -27.72 -39.63
CA LEU A 25 18.06 -26.48 -40.23
C LEU A 25 19.57 -26.55 -40.44
N THR A 26 20.01 -26.71 -41.69
CA THR A 26 21.43 -26.81 -42.06
C THR A 26 22.05 -25.48 -42.46
N GLY A 27 21.23 -24.48 -42.84
CA GLY A 27 21.69 -23.18 -43.29
C GLY A 27 20.62 -22.10 -43.23
N ARG A 28 20.94 -20.95 -43.84
CA ARG A 28 20.03 -19.81 -43.94
C ARG A 28 18.83 -20.14 -44.82
N LEU A 29 17.67 -19.62 -44.45
CA LEU A 29 16.46 -19.81 -45.26
C LEU A 29 16.51 -18.97 -46.53
N THR A 30 16.12 -19.60 -47.63
CA THR A 30 15.73 -18.91 -48.86
C THR A 30 14.44 -18.12 -48.63
N GLU A 31 14.14 -17.20 -49.53
CA GLU A 31 12.88 -16.44 -49.48
C GLU A 31 11.67 -17.36 -49.58
N THR A 32 11.71 -18.33 -50.49
CA THR A 32 10.67 -19.35 -50.65
C THR A 32 10.44 -20.17 -49.38
N GLU A 33 11.50 -20.66 -48.74
CA GLU A 33 11.36 -21.40 -47.48
C GLU A 33 10.79 -20.51 -46.37
N SER A 34 11.24 -19.26 -46.24
CA SER A 34 10.74 -18.36 -45.21
C SER A 34 9.24 -18.04 -45.39
N ARG A 35 8.77 -17.96 -46.64
CA ARG A 35 7.36 -17.77 -46.97
C ARG A 35 6.54 -19.02 -46.65
N LEU A 36 7.00 -20.20 -47.08
CA LEU A 36 6.32 -21.46 -46.76
C LEU A 36 6.26 -21.69 -45.25
N PHE A 37 7.32 -21.36 -44.51
CA PHE A 37 7.35 -21.48 -43.06
C PHE A 37 6.36 -20.51 -42.39
N SER A 38 6.30 -19.26 -42.87
CA SER A 38 5.30 -18.27 -42.42
C SER A 38 3.87 -18.76 -42.66
N GLU A 39 3.59 -19.31 -43.84
CA GLU A 39 2.25 -19.81 -44.21
C GLU A 39 1.86 -21.00 -43.32
N LYS A 40 2.74 -21.99 -43.10
CA LYS A 40 2.44 -23.11 -42.18
C LYS A 40 2.19 -22.69 -40.74
N ILE A 41 2.92 -21.69 -40.24
CA ILE A 41 2.69 -21.15 -38.89
C ILE A 41 1.32 -20.49 -38.80
N LEU A 42 0.95 -19.70 -39.82
CA LEU A 42 -0.35 -19.05 -39.90
C LEU A 42 -1.48 -20.08 -39.94
N ASP A 43 -1.39 -21.07 -40.84
CA ASP A 43 -2.41 -22.08 -41.02
C ASP A 43 -2.68 -22.88 -39.74
N GLN A 44 -1.62 -23.20 -38.99
CA GLN A 44 -1.76 -24.00 -37.77
C GLN A 44 -2.17 -23.16 -36.55
N THR A 45 -1.62 -21.95 -36.39
CA THR A 45 -1.77 -21.18 -35.15
C THR A 45 -2.79 -20.05 -35.23
N GLY A 46 -3.12 -19.57 -36.43
CA GLY A 46 -3.92 -18.37 -36.69
C GLY A 46 -3.16 -17.05 -36.49
N LEU A 47 -1.86 -17.11 -36.20
CA LEU A 47 -1.01 -15.95 -35.94
C LEU A 47 0.06 -15.78 -37.02
N VAL A 48 0.33 -14.53 -37.40
CA VAL A 48 1.27 -14.19 -38.48
C VAL A 48 2.66 -13.88 -37.91
N ILE A 49 3.69 -14.50 -38.48
CA ILE A 49 5.08 -14.04 -38.39
C ILE A 49 5.54 -13.72 -39.81
N GLY A 50 5.92 -12.47 -40.10
CA GLY A 50 6.31 -12.09 -41.46
C GLY A 50 7.50 -12.92 -41.98
N ALA A 51 7.39 -13.40 -43.23
CA ALA A 51 8.42 -14.20 -43.90
C ALA A 51 9.81 -13.53 -43.87
N LYS A 52 9.87 -12.20 -44.01
CA LYS A 52 11.12 -11.43 -43.90
C LYS A 52 11.77 -11.57 -42.52
N SER A 53 10.98 -11.49 -41.45
CA SER A 53 11.49 -11.69 -40.08
C SER A 53 11.95 -13.13 -39.87
N ILE A 54 11.21 -14.14 -40.36
CA ILE A 54 11.64 -15.55 -40.32
C ILE A 54 13.00 -15.75 -41.02
N LYS A 55 13.18 -15.16 -42.20
CA LYS A 55 14.45 -15.20 -42.93
C LYS A 55 15.56 -14.55 -42.11
N ASN A 56 15.33 -13.37 -41.52
CA ASN A 56 16.31 -12.68 -40.67
C ASN A 56 16.65 -13.49 -39.40
N TYR A 57 15.67 -14.14 -38.78
CA TYR A 57 15.91 -15.03 -37.65
C TYR A 57 16.77 -16.24 -38.03
N SER A 58 16.64 -16.76 -39.25
CA SER A 58 17.55 -17.82 -39.72
C SER A 58 19.00 -17.33 -39.85
N LEU A 59 19.21 -16.05 -40.19
CA LEU A 59 20.55 -15.44 -40.19
C LEU A 59 21.11 -15.39 -38.77
N PHE A 60 20.30 -14.96 -37.81
CA PHE A 60 20.67 -14.90 -36.40
C PHE A 60 21.02 -16.29 -35.83
N VAL A 61 20.22 -17.32 -36.14
CA VAL A 61 20.40 -18.69 -35.65
C VAL A 61 21.69 -19.36 -36.15
N HIS A 62 22.21 -18.96 -37.31
CA HIS A 62 23.45 -19.50 -37.90
C HIS A 62 24.71 -18.70 -37.55
N GLY A 63 24.63 -17.76 -36.59
CA GLY A 63 25.76 -17.02 -36.04
C GLY A 63 25.93 -15.61 -36.64
N PRO A 64 26.67 -14.72 -35.95
CA PRO A 64 26.77 -13.32 -36.34
C PRO A 64 27.60 -13.17 -37.60
N VAL A 65 26.93 -12.94 -38.74
CA VAL A 65 27.59 -12.47 -39.96
C VAL A 65 27.39 -10.97 -40.06
N ASN A 66 28.14 -10.20 -39.24
CA ASN A 66 28.25 -8.73 -39.29
C ASN A 66 26.94 -7.95 -39.51
N GLY A 67 25.81 -8.54 -39.12
CA GLY A 67 24.47 -8.11 -39.49
C GLY A 67 23.73 -7.63 -38.26
N LYS A 68 22.88 -6.63 -38.44
CA LYS A 68 22.02 -6.08 -37.40
C LYS A 68 21.21 -7.20 -36.75
N GLU A 69 21.44 -7.46 -35.46
CA GLU A 69 20.70 -8.45 -34.70
C GLU A 69 19.24 -8.01 -34.56
N GLU A 70 18.33 -8.75 -35.21
CA GLU A 70 16.89 -8.57 -35.00
C GLU A 70 16.45 -9.48 -33.84
N ASN A 71 16.24 -8.87 -32.67
CA ASN A 71 15.70 -9.59 -31.52
C ASN A 71 14.21 -9.92 -31.76
N PRO A 72 13.79 -11.19 -31.69
CA PRO A 72 12.38 -11.55 -31.82
C PRO A 72 11.56 -10.95 -30.68
N SER A 73 10.37 -10.46 -30.99
CA SER A 73 9.42 -10.00 -29.96
C SER A 73 8.89 -11.18 -29.14
N VAL A 74 8.42 -10.95 -27.92
CA VAL A 74 7.81 -12.01 -27.10
C VAL A 74 6.59 -12.63 -27.79
N ALA A 75 5.82 -11.83 -28.55
CA ALA A 75 4.72 -12.34 -29.35
C ALA A 75 5.20 -13.33 -30.42
N THR A 76 6.32 -13.03 -31.09
CA THR A 76 6.95 -13.92 -32.07
C THR A 76 7.40 -15.23 -31.44
N LEU A 77 8.02 -15.16 -30.26
CA LEU A 77 8.44 -16.34 -29.49
C LEU A 77 7.25 -17.23 -29.09
N ASP A 78 6.14 -16.62 -28.66
CA ASP A 78 4.90 -17.34 -28.34
C ASP A 78 4.32 -18.03 -29.57
N THR A 79 4.30 -17.36 -30.72
CA THR A 79 3.79 -17.94 -31.96
C THR A 79 4.62 -19.15 -32.42
N PHE A 80 5.96 -19.09 -32.36
CA PHE A 80 6.78 -20.28 -32.62
C PHE A 80 6.52 -21.41 -31.61
N ALA A 81 6.35 -21.07 -30.33
CA ALA A 81 6.06 -22.06 -29.30
C ALA A 81 4.68 -22.73 -29.51
N ARG A 82 3.66 -21.97 -29.92
CA ARG A 82 2.35 -22.51 -30.31
C ARG A 82 2.43 -23.47 -31.48
N PHE A 83 3.18 -23.09 -32.52
CA PHE A 83 3.39 -23.92 -33.69
C PHE A 83 4.04 -25.26 -33.29
N LEU A 84 5.09 -25.20 -32.46
CA LEU A 84 5.79 -26.40 -32.02
C LEU A 84 4.95 -27.29 -31.09
N LEU A 85 4.26 -26.69 -30.11
CA LEU A 85 3.49 -27.38 -29.07
C LEU A 85 2.05 -27.75 -29.48
N GLU A 86 1.66 -27.48 -30.74
CA GLU A 86 0.31 -27.78 -31.26
C GLU A 86 -0.79 -27.10 -30.45
N ALA A 87 -0.57 -25.83 -30.13
CA ALA A 87 -1.58 -25.02 -29.46
C ALA A 87 -2.85 -24.91 -30.31
N PRO A 88 -4.04 -24.76 -29.70
CA PRO A 88 -5.26 -24.45 -30.42
C PRO A 88 -5.11 -23.19 -31.27
N TYR A 89 -5.77 -23.19 -32.43
CA TYR A 89 -5.86 -22.04 -33.32
C TYR A 89 -6.41 -20.81 -32.58
N THR A 90 -5.80 -19.65 -32.78
CA THR A 90 -6.25 -18.36 -32.23
C THR A 90 -5.92 -17.22 -33.17
N ASP A 91 -6.70 -16.14 -33.12
CA ASP A 91 -6.31 -14.86 -33.72
C ASP A 91 -5.69 -13.91 -32.67
N GLU A 92 -5.20 -12.76 -33.14
CA GLU A 92 -4.53 -11.76 -32.30
C GLU A 92 -5.47 -11.10 -31.27
N VAL A 93 -6.76 -11.02 -31.57
CA VAL A 93 -7.77 -10.40 -30.69
C VAL A 93 -8.14 -11.36 -29.55
N LEU A 94 -8.45 -12.61 -29.89
CA LEU A 94 -8.74 -13.68 -28.95
C LEU A 94 -7.56 -13.93 -28.01
N ARG A 95 -6.34 -13.95 -28.55
CA ARG A 95 -5.12 -14.13 -27.76
C ARG A 95 -4.96 -13.05 -26.70
N LYS A 96 -5.15 -11.78 -27.08
CA LYS A 96 -5.05 -10.64 -26.13
C LYS A 96 -6.14 -10.66 -25.07
N ASN A 97 -7.34 -11.12 -25.42
CA ASN A 97 -8.50 -11.07 -24.53
C ASN A 97 -8.61 -12.27 -23.59
N LYS A 98 -8.19 -13.47 -24.03
CA LYS A 98 -8.43 -14.73 -23.29
C LYS A 98 -7.19 -15.35 -22.70
N GLU A 99 -6.00 -14.96 -23.15
CA GLU A 99 -4.77 -15.60 -22.71
C GLU A 99 -3.92 -14.62 -21.89
N SER A 100 -3.41 -15.12 -20.76
CA SER A 100 -2.36 -14.43 -19.98
C SER A 100 -1.15 -14.13 -20.87
N HIS A 101 -0.31 -13.16 -20.52
CA HIS A 101 0.90 -12.75 -21.28
C HIS A 101 1.74 -13.94 -21.82
N TYR A 102 1.46 -14.40 -23.05
CA TYR A 102 2.27 -15.33 -23.84
C TYR A 102 2.57 -16.70 -23.20
N PRO A 103 1.54 -17.53 -22.91
CA PRO A 103 1.69 -18.69 -22.04
C PRO A 103 2.51 -19.83 -22.67
N TYR A 104 2.50 -19.96 -24.00
CA TYR A 104 3.21 -21.05 -24.69
C TYR A 104 4.71 -20.79 -24.75
N TRP A 105 5.13 -19.53 -24.89
CA TRP A 105 6.53 -19.16 -24.75
C TRP A 105 7.08 -19.57 -23.38
N PHE A 106 6.40 -19.20 -22.29
CA PHE A 106 6.85 -19.54 -20.95
C PHE A 106 6.84 -21.04 -20.67
N ARG A 107 5.81 -21.76 -21.17
CA ARG A 107 5.76 -23.23 -21.09
C ARG A 107 6.93 -23.89 -21.81
N TYR A 108 7.26 -23.43 -23.02
CA TYR A 108 8.41 -23.95 -23.77
C TYR A 108 9.74 -23.66 -23.06
N ARG A 109 9.92 -22.42 -22.60
CA ARG A 109 11.12 -22.00 -21.85
C ARG A 109 11.33 -22.84 -20.60
N GLN A 110 10.25 -23.14 -19.86
CA GLN A 110 10.32 -24.00 -18.68
C GLN A 110 10.71 -25.44 -19.03
N GLN A 111 10.18 -26.01 -20.12
CA GLN A 111 10.57 -27.34 -20.60
C GLN A 111 12.04 -27.40 -21.03
N PHE A 112 12.55 -26.32 -21.65
CA PHE A 112 13.96 -26.21 -22.04
C PHE A 112 14.91 -26.15 -20.85
N GLN A 113 14.48 -25.56 -19.73
CA GLN A 113 15.26 -25.44 -18.51
C GLN A 113 15.25 -26.69 -17.63
N GLN A 114 14.38 -27.69 -17.89
CA GLN A 114 14.38 -28.91 -17.10
C GLN A 114 15.68 -29.69 -17.38
N PRO A 115 16.59 -29.84 -16.38
CA PRO A 115 17.79 -30.63 -16.57
C PRO A 115 17.36 -32.06 -16.92
N ALA A 116 17.97 -32.64 -17.96
CA ALA A 116 17.74 -34.02 -18.36
C ALA A 116 17.78 -34.91 -17.11
N LYS A 117 16.64 -35.55 -16.77
CA LYS A 117 16.50 -36.40 -15.59
C LYS A 117 17.57 -37.47 -15.63
N LYS A 118 18.66 -37.27 -14.88
CA LYS A 118 19.68 -38.31 -14.65
C LYS A 118 18.96 -39.48 -13.98
N LEU A 119 18.93 -40.63 -14.65
CA LEU A 119 18.39 -41.88 -14.11
C LEU A 119 18.99 -42.13 -12.72
N PRO A 120 18.16 -42.30 -11.66
CA PRO A 120 18.67 -42.47 -10.32
C PRO A 120 19.29 -43.86 -10.17
N ARG A 121 20.63 -43.89 -10.17
CA ARG A 121 21.43 -45.07 -9.84
C ARG A 121 21.37 -45.29 -8.32
N ARG A 122 20.49 -46.21 -7.92
CA ARG A 122 20.47 -47.06 -6.71
C ARG A 122 21.55 -46.78 -5.65
N LYS A 123 21.16 -46.17 -4.52
CA LYS A 123 21.64 -46.48 -3.14
C LYS A 123 20.65 -45.89 -2.11
N ARG A 124 19.58 -46.66 -1.86
CA ARG A 124 18.30 -46.26 -1.22
C ARG A 124 18.33 -46.06 0.31
N ARG A 125 19.49 -46.01 0.97
CA ARG A 125 19.57 -45.85 2.45
C ARG A 125 20.17 -44.52 2.91
N ALA A 126 21.07 -43.90 2.15
CA ALA A 126 21.58 -42.55 2.44
C ALA A 126 20.63 -41.42 1.98
N ILE A 127 19.90 -41.64 0.88
CA ILE A 127 18.96 -40.66 0.31
C ILE A 127 17.77 -40.39 1.24
N ILE A 128 17.32 -41.39 2.00
CA ILE A 128 16.21 -41.21 2.95
C ILE A 128 16.63 -40.27 4.09
N LEU A 129 17.85 -40.43 4.63
CA LEU A 129 18.38 -39.51 5.66
C LEU A 129 18.56 -38.08 5.15
N VAL A 130 19.08 -37.91 3.93
CA VAL A 130 19.23 -36.58 3.32
C VAL A 130 17.87 -35.95 2.99
N MET A 131 16.90 -36.72 2.50
CA MET A 131 15.53 -36.23 2.25
C MET A 131 14.82 -35.87 3.56
N VAL A 132 14.98 -36.65 4.63
CA VAL A 132 14.44 -36.31 5.95
C VAL A 132 15.10 -35.03 6.47
N ALA A 133 16.42 -34.87 6.32
CA ALA A 133 17.12 -33.65 6.69
C ALA A 133 16.69 -32.43 5.84
N LEU A 134 16.45 -32.62 4.54
CA LEU A 134 16.01 -31.56 3.63
C LEU A 134 14.56 -31.15 3.89
N VAL A 135 13.67 -32.13 4.11
CA VAL A 135 12.28 -31.88 4.51
C VAL A 135 12.25 -31.23 5.88
N ALA A 136 13.05 -31.71 6.83
CA ALA A 136 13.20 -31.06 8.14
C ALA A 136 13.72 -29.63 7.99
N SER A 137 14.71 -29.37 7.14
CA SER A 137 15.22 -28.01 6.91
C SER A 137 14.22 -27.10 6.20
N VAL A 138 13.43 -27.63 5.25
CA VAL A 138 12.36 -26.87 4.58
C VAL A 138 11.21 -26.61 5.54
N VAL A 139 10.83 -27.58 6.38
CA VAL A 139 9.81 -27.43 7.42
C VAL A 139 10.29 -26.46 8.49
N THR A 140 11.55 -26.54 8.91
CA THR A 140 12.14 -25.61 9.89
C THR A 140 12.28 -24.22 9.29
N ALA A 141 12.68 -24.09 8.02
CA ALA A 141 12.67 -22.81 7.32
C ALA A 141 11.25 -22.26 7.15
N SER A 142 10.25 -23.07 6.83
CA SER A 142 8.87 -22.60 6.72
C SER A 142 8.22 -22.29 8.07
N ILE A 143 8.70 -22.87 9.17
CA ILE A 143 8.30 -22.48 10.54
C ILE A 143 9.04 -21.21 10.99
N LEU A 144 10.34 -21.08 10.68
CA LEU A 144 11.16 -19.92 11.06
C LEU A 144 10.90 -18.68 10.19
N PHE A 145 10.48 -18.90 8.93
CA PHE A 145 10.12 -17.86 7.97
C PHE A 145 8.61 -17.88 7.66
N ASP A 146 7.78 -18.54 8.49
CA ASP A 146 6.34 -18.29 8.44
C ASP A 146 6.21 -16.79 8.74
N PRO A 147 5.81 -15.95 7.77
CA PRO A 147 5.68 -14.52 8.01
C PRO A 147 4.70 -14.40 9.17
N ALA A 148 5.24 -14.04 10.34
CA ALA A 148 4.60 -14.18 11.63
C ALA A 148 3.11 -13.92 11.47
N LYS A 149 2.28 -14.97 11.61
CA LYS A 149 0.84 -14.92 11.36
C LYS A 149 0.34 -13.57 11.83
N GLU A 150 0.05 -12.70 10.86
CA GLU A 150 -0.21 -11.30 11.14
C GLU A 150 -1.39 -11.29 12.12
N HIS A 151 -1.10 -10.96 13.38
CA HIS A 151 -2.10 -11.03 14.43
C HIS A 151 -3.15 -9.98 14.09
N LYS A 152 -4.27 -10.45 13.55
CA LYS A 152 -5.46 -9.64 13.37
C LYS A 152 -5.93 -9.22 14.76
N GLU A 153 -5.77 -7.95 15.04
CA GLU A 153 -6.16 -7.27 16.25
C GLU A 153 -7.34 -6.39 15.85
N ASP A 154 -8.52 -6.69 16.38
CA ASP A 154 -9.73 -5.87 16.22
C ASP A 154 -10.11 -5.36 17.60
N ILE A 155 -10.10 -4.05 17.76
CA ILE A 155 -10.31 -3.35 19.02
C ILE A 155 -11.36 -2.29 18.80
N THR A 156 -12.28 -2.26 19.75
CA THR A 156 -13.24 -1.18 19.92
C THR A 156 -13.12 -0.68 21.35
N ASP A 157 -13.02 0.63 21.52
CA ASP A 157 -13.06 1.30 22.82
C ASP A 157 -14.13 2.38 22.79
N ASP A 158 -15.19 2.16 23.57
CA ASP A 158 -16.29 3.11 23.77
C ASP A 158 -16.07 3.97 25.03
N PHE A 159 -14.86 3.94 25.62
CA PHE A 159 -14.42 4.81 26.72
C PHE A 159 -15.33 4.85 27.96
N HIS A 160 -16.04 3.76 28.26
CA HIS A 160 -16.85 3.65 29.48
C HIS A 160 -16.01 3.54 30.76
N GLU A 161 -14.78 3.01 30.65
CA GLU A 161 -13.85 2.87 31.75
C GLU A 161 -12.53 3.60 31.47
N LEU A 162 -12.27 4.68 32.21
CA LEU A 162 -11.09 5.53 32.02
C LEU A 162 -10.10 5.47 33.18
N GLN A 163 -10.20 4.45 34.03
CA GLN A 163 -9.19 4.22 35.06
C GLN A 163 -7.86 3.80 34.42
N GLU A 164 -6.74 4.17 35.04
CA GLU A 164 -5.41 4.00 34.46
C GLU A 164 -5.07 2.53 34.18
N ASP A 165 -5.46 1.62 35.08
CA ASP A 165 -5.31 0.17 34.89
C ASP A 165 -6.19 -0.36 33.76
N SER A 166 -7.42 0.15 33.65
CA SER A 166 -8.37 -0.23 32.60
C SER A 166 -7.86 0.19 31.22
N LEU A 167 -7.41 1.44 31.07
CA LEU A 167 -6.75 1.94 29.85
C LEU A 167 -5.50 1.12 29.50
N SER A 168 -4.63 0.86 30.49
CA SER A 168 -3.37 0.13 30.30
C SER A 168 -3.61 -1.32 29.89
N SER A 169 -4.59 -2.01 30.50
CA SER A 169 -4.98 -3.38 30.12
C SER A 169 -5.50 -3.47 28.69
N ARG A 170 -6.12 -2.41 28.19
CA ARG A 170 -6.50 -2.30 26.78
C ARG A 170 -5.36 -1.86 25.90
N GLY A 171 -4.18 -1.48 26.42
CA GLY A 171 -2.99 -1.12 25.64
C GLY A 171 -2.79 0.38 25.42
N TRP A 172 -3.57 1.21 26.11
CA TRP A 172 -3.43 2.66 26.10
C TRP A 172 -2.46 3.15 27.16
N PHE A 173 -1.74 4.23 26.87
CA PHE A 173 -0.93 4.96 27.86
C PHE A 173 -0.90 6.45 27.52
N VAL A 174 -0.67 7.29 28.53
CA VAL A 174 -0.67 8.75 28.37
C VAL A 174 0.75 9.28 28.32
N ARG A 175 1.02 10.18 27.38
CA ARG A 175 2.27 10.94 27.31
C ARG A 175 2.05 12.39 27.74
N ALA A 176 3.02 12.93 28.47
CA ALA A 176 3.04 14.32 28.94
C ALA A 176 1.77 14.73 29.70
N LYS A 177 1.39 13.90 30.68
CA LYS A 177 0.22 14.05 31.55
C LYS A 177 0.16 15.44 32.20
N ASP A 178 -0.97 16.12 32.05
CA ASP A 178 -1.35 17.33 32.75
C ASP A 178 -2.37 16.95 33.81
N ALA A 179 -2.00 17.02 35.10
CA ALA A 179 -2.84 16.45 36.16
C ALA A 179 -4.23 17.11 36.25
N ASP A 180 -4.29 18.43 36.04
CA ASP A 180 -5.53 19.21 36.18
C ASP A 180 -6.57 18.81 35.13
N HIS A 181 -6.12 18.58 33.89
CA HIS A 181 -6.99 18.22 32.78
C HIS A 181 -7.20 16.71 32.66
N TRP A 182 -6.16 15.91 32.89
CA TRP A 182 -6.28 14.44 32.85
C TRP A 182 -7.22 13.89 33.92
N ASN A 183 -7.28 14.51 35.11
CA ASN A 183 -8.24 14.11 36.14
C ASN A 183 -9.70 14.35 35.73
N ARG A 184 -9.93 15.20 34.73
CA ARG A 184 -11.25 15.48 34.13
C ARG A 184 -11.52 14.67 32.87
N ARG A 185 -10.70 13.66 32.55
CA ARG A 185 -10.91 12.79 31.38
C ARG A 185 -12.28 12.10 31.33
N ASN A 186 -12.90 11.89 32.49
CA ASN A 186 -14.24 11.31 32.64
C ASN A 186 -15.28 12.36 33.07
N GLU A 187 -15.12 13.63 32.66
CA GLU A 187 -16.08 14.70 32.99
C GLU A 187 -17.49 14.39 32.44
N ARG A 188 -17.57 13.61 31.35
CA ARG A 188 -18.81 13.05 30.82
C ARG A 188 -18.69 11.51 30.78
N PRO A 189 -19.45 10.77 31.62
CA PRO A 189 -19.41 9.31 31.62
C PRO A 189 -19.69 8.71 30.23
N GLY A 190 -18.91 7.70 29.84
CA GLY A 190 -19.01 7.07 28.51
C GLY A 190 -18.24 7.80 27.40
N HIS A 191 -17.41 8.79 27.75
CA HIS A 191 -16.60 9.53 26.79
C HIS A 191 -15.21 9.79 27.35
N LEU A 192 -14.18 9.63 26.51
CA LEU A 192 -12.86 10.18 26.81
C LEU A 192 -12.85 11.67 26.50
N THR A 193 -12.64 12.50 27.53
CA THR A 193 -12.51 13.95 27.38
C THR A 193 -11.03 14.34 27.35
N LEU A 194 -10.55 14.87 26.23
CA LEU A 194 -9.25 15.55 26.13
C LEU A 194 -9.48 17.06 26.00
N PHE A 195 -8.48 17.88 26.29
CA PHE A 195 -8.60 19.33 26.26
C PHE A 195 -7.63 19.93 25.26
N THR A 196 -8.01 21.02 24.58
CA THR A 196 -7.13 21.73 23.63
C THR A 196 -6.02 22.49 24.37
N LEU A 197 -5.06 21.75 24.92
CA LEU A 197 -3.93 22.25 25.70
C LEU A 197 -2.81 22.77 24.80
N LYS A 198 -1.93 23.59 25.36
CA LYS A 198 -0.74 24.08 24.64
C LYS A 198 0.16 22.91 24.26
N GLY A 199 0.52 22.82 22.99
CA GLY A 199 1.39 21.78 22.47
C GLY A 199 1.20 21.54 20.98
N ASP A 200 2.21 20.94 20.35
CA ASP A 200 2.17 20.49 18.95
C ASP A 200 3.16 19.33 18.73
N ASN A 201 2.97 18.55 17.65
CA ASN A 201 3.87 17.43 17.28
C ASN A 201 5.02 17.84 16.37
N TRP A 202 5.09 19.10 15.94
CA TRP A 202 6.27 19.64 15.26
C TRP A 202 6.90 20.77 16.10
N PRO A 203 8.21 21.01 15.93
CA PRO A 203 8.90 22.07 16.62
C PRO A 203 8.65 23.42 15.95
N ASP A 204 8.68 24.50 16.73
CA ASP A 204 8.93 25.84 16.19
C ASP A 204 10.34 26.31 16.61
N SER A 205 10.71 27.57 16.34
CA SER A 205 12.04 28.09 16.67
C SER A 205 12.33 28.18 18.18
N VAL A 206 11.30 28.07 19.03
CA VAL A 206 11.36 28.29 20.49
C VAL A 206 10.90 27.06 21.26
N ASN A 207 9.90 26.34 20.75
CA ASN A 207 9.17 25.27 21.42
C ASN A 207 9.55 23.91 20.86
N ARG A 208 9.79 22.96 21.76
CA ARG A 208 9.99 21.55 21.42
C ARG A 208 8.65 20.85 21.18
N PRO A 209 8.61 19.80 20.34
CA PRO A 209 7.40 19.03 20.12
C PRO A 209 6.92 18.39 21.43
N ASN A 210 5.69 18.69 21.80
CA ASN A 210 5.04 18.14 22.99
C ASN A 210 3.54 18.31 22.87
N ILE A 211 2.77 17.25 23.08
CA ILE A 211 1.31 17.29 23.17
C ILE A 211 0.95 16.79 24.56
N LYS A 212 0.29 17.64 25.35
CA LYS A 212 -0.21 17.28 26.68
C LYS A 212 -1.37 16.30 26.57
N ASP A 213 -1.45 15.36 27.51
CA ASP A 213 -2.48 14.33 27.57
C ASP A 213 -2.65 13.53 26.26
N LEU A 214 -1.55 13.31 25.55
CA LEU A 214 -1.55 12.50 24.33
C LEU A 214 -1.78 11.03 24.70
N LEU A 215 -2.96 10.51 24.38
CA LEU A 215 -3.31 9.10 24.63
C LEU A 215 -2.82 8.25 23.46
N LEU A 216 -1.94 7.28 23.74
CA LEU A 216 -1.24 6.48 22.74
C LEU A 216 -1.54 5.00 22.90
N ARG A 217 -1.63 4.32 21.77
CA ARG A 217 -1.62 2.86 21.66
C ARG A 217 -0.47 2.44 20.76
N LYS A 218 0.20 1.34 21.09
CA LYS A 218 1.17 0.71 20.19
C LYS A 218 0.45 0.10 18.98
N ASN A 219 1.03 0.27 17.80
CA ASN A 219 0.62 -0.35 16.55
C ASN A 219 1.77 -1.23 16.03
N ASN A 220 1.47 -2.50 15.73
CA ASN A 220 2.44 -3.43 15.16
C ASN A 220 2.10 -3.83 13.70
N ALA A 221 1.02 -3.28 13.13
CA ALA A 221 0.58 -3.61 11.78
C ALA A 221 0.96 -2.53 10.76
N ASP A 222 1.40 -2.95 9.58
CA ASP A 222 1.61 -2.02 8.45
C ASP A 222 0.30 -1.70 7.71
N CYS A 223 -0.70 -2.56 7.88
CA CYS A 223 -2.01 -2.49 7.25
C CYS A 223 -3.11 -2.51 8.31
N PHE A 224 -3.88 -1.43 8.40
CA PHE A 224 -4.91 -1.26 9.41
C PHE A 224 -5.95 -0.22 9.02
N VAL A 225 -7.08 -0.25 9.70
CA VAL A 225 -8.06 0.84 9.72
C VAL A 225 -8.13 1.36 11.14
N THR A 226 -8.05 2.68 11.32
CA THR A 226 -8.32 3.33 12.60
C THR A 226 -9.35 4.42 12.43
N GLU A 227 -10.24 4.53 13.41
CA GLU A 227 -11.40 5.42 13.37
C GLU A 227 -11.66 6.00 14.75
N ILE A 228 -12.07 7.27 14.79
CA ILE A 228 -12.54 7.94 16.00
C ILE A 228 -13.86 8.65 15.73
N HIS A 229 -14.71 8.73 16.74
CA HIS A 229 -15.87 9.62 16.75
C HIS A 229 -15.69 10.68 17.84
N LEU A 230 -15.91 11.93 17.46
CA LEU A 230 -15.94 13.10 18.32
C LEU A 230 -17.39 13.55 18.51
N SER A 231 -17.77 13.86 19.74
CA SER A 231 -19.04 14.52 20.06
C SER A 231 -18.84 15.97 20.48
N GLU A 232 -19.69 16.84 19.93
CA GLU A 232 -19.82 18.24 20.34
C GLU A 232 -18.49 19.04 20.29
N PHE A 233 -17.51 18.60 19.50
CA PHE A 233 -16.24 19.32 19.35
C PHE A 233 -16.37 20.37 18.24
N VAL A 234 -16.54 21.63 18.65
CA VAL A 234 -16.58 22.79 17.75
C VAL A 234 -15.39 23.69 18.07
N PRO A 235 -14.30 23.66 17.28
CA PRO A 235 -13.19 24.57 17.51
C PRO A 235 -13.60 25.99 17.11
N LEU A 236 -13.30 26.98 17.96
CA LEU A 236 -13.78 28.36 17.84
C LEU A 236 -12.65 29.39 17.73
N GLN A 237 -11.42 28.97 18.03
CA GLN A 237 -10.26 29.83 18.06
C GLN A 237 -9.05 29.15 17.46
N ASN A 238 -8.11 29.98 17.02
CA ASN A 238 -6.90 29.55 16.36
C ASN A 238 -6.19 28.40 17.06
N TRP A 239 -5.74 27.46 16.23
CA TRP A 239 -4.97 26.28 16.58
C TRP A 239 -5.72 25.21 17.35
N GLN A 240 -6.96 25.46 17.81
CA GLN A 240 -7.79 24.44 18.46
C GLN A 240 -8.09 23.31 17.49
N GLN A 241 -7.75 22.10 17.89
CA GLN A 241 -7.94 20.91 17.08
C GLN A 241 -7.95 19.64 17.90
N ALA A 242 -8.58 18.61 17.34
CA ALA A 242 -8.59 17.26 17.88
C ALA A 242 -8.61 16.24 16.74
N GLY A 243 -8.03 15.05 16.96
CA GLY A 243 -7.97 14.05 15.90
C GLY A 243 -7.13 12.82 16.19
N ILE A 244 -6.67 12.19 15.10
CA ILE A 244 -5.82 10.99 15.09
C ILE A 244 -4.38 11.38 14.73
N LEU A 245 -3.41 10.82 15.45
CA LEU A 245 -1.99 11.02 15.20
C LEU A 245 -1.29 9.67 15.01
N LEU A 246 -0.70 9.45 13.85
CA LEU A 246 0.16 8.31 13.56
C LEU A 246 1.63 8.70 13.79
N LEU A 247 2.37 7.89 14.56
CA LEU A 247 3.75 8.19 14.95
C LEU A 247 4.66 6.98 14.74
N GLU A 248 5.86 7.18 14.20
CA GLU A 248 6.93 6.17 14.22
C GLU A 248 7.56 6.00 15.61
N ASP A 249 7.54 7.03 16.45
CA ASP A 249 8.01 6.98 17.83
C ASP A 249 7.31 7.98 18.77
N THR A 250 7.48 7.76 20.06
CA THR A 250 6.98 8.63 21.13
C THR A 250 7.99 9.71 21.54
N SER A 251 8.87 10.15 20.65
CA SER A 251 9.75 11.30 20.86
C SER A 251 9.44 12.45 19.90
N PHE A 252 8.65 12.18 18.86
CA PHE A 252 8.37 13.06 17.71
C PHE A 252 9.60 13.30 16.80
N ALA A 253 10.61 12.40 16.87
CA ALA A 253 11.80 12.45 16.02
C ALA A 253 11.70 11.58 14.74
N GLY A 254 10.65 10.78 14.64
CA GLY A 254 10.31 9.97 13.48
C GLY A 254 9.16 10.57 12.70
N LYS A 255 8.83 9.97 11.56
CA LYS A 255 7.75 10.49 10.72
C LYS A 255 6.42 10.43 11.47
N SER A 256 5.55 11.35 11.13
CA SER A 256 4.20 11.39 11.70
C SER A 256 3.18 11.83 10.68
N LEU A 257 1.94 11.37 10.81
CA LEU A 257 0.78 11.91 10.11
C LEU A 257 -0.27 12.29 11.14
N ARG A 258 -0.73 13.53 11.08
CA ARG A 258 -1.86 14.03 11.87
C ARG A 258 -3.06 14.22 10.96
N LEU A 259 -4.23 13.76 11.39
CA LEU A 259 -5.53 14.05 10.76
C LEU A 259 -6.44 14.65 11.82
N SER A 260 -6.93 15.87 11.62
CA SER A 260 -7.72 16.60 12.62
C SER A 260 -8.85 17.43 12.03
N LEU A 261 -9.85 17.68 12.89
CA LEU A 261 -10.76 18.82 12.77
C LEU A 261 -10.08 20.02 13.44
N VAL A 262 -9.96 21.14 12.74
CA VAL A 262 -9.23 22.32 13.24
C VAL A 262 -9.96 23.61 12.87
N TYR A 263 -9.82 24.61 13.74
CA TYR A 263 -10.16 25.98 13.42
C TYR A 263 -8.97 26.70 12.79
N ASN A 264 -9.21 27.36 11.66
CA ASN A 264 -8.25 28.18 10.95
C ASN A 264 -8.82 29.59 10.75
N ASP A 265 -8.11 30.62 11.20
CA ASP A 265 -8.35 32.02 10.77
C ASP A 265 -7.14 32.64 10.06
N PHE A 266 -6.06 31.86 9.86
CA PHE A 266 -4.82 32.35 9.30
C PHE A 266 -4.83 32.29 7.77
N TYR A 267 -4.95 33.45 7.14
CA TYR A 267 -4.91 33.63 5.69
C TYR A 267 -3.80 34.61 5.28
N GLY A 268 -2.55 34.33 5.69
CA GLY A 268 -1.40 35.16 5.29
C GLY A 268 -1.48 36.63 5.77
N GLY A 269 -2.12 36.86 6.92
CA GLY A 269 -2.30 38.19 7.50
C GLY A 269 -3.57 38.94 7.06
N PHE A 270 -4.39 38.36 6.18
CA PHE A 270 -5.70 38.93 5.86
C PHE A 270 -6.75 38.49 6.90
N PRO A 271 -7.36 39.43 7.64
CA PRO A 271 -8.50 39.09 8.47
C PRO A 271 -9.69 38.82 7.55
N ARG A 272 -10.35 37.64 7.65
CA ARG A 272 -11.82 37.43 7.48
C ARG A 272 -12.33 36.07 6.96
N SER A 273 -11.70 34.94 7.23
CA SER A 273 -12.51 33.70 7.25
C SER A 273 -12.15 32.84 8.44
N ARG A 274 -13.07 32.80 9.40
CA ARG A 274 -13.07 31.80 10.47
C ARG A 274 -13.55 30.51 9.84
N GLU A 275 -12.67 29.53 9.73
CA GLU A 275 -12.94 28.31 9.00
C GLU A 275 -12.80 27.12 9.93
N ILE A 276 -13.72 26.16 9.82
CA ILE A 276 -13.52 24.82 10.34
C ILE A 276 -13.14 23.95 9.15
N ILE A 277 -11.98 23.34 9.23
CA ILE A 277 -11.40 22.54 8.16
C ILE A 277 -11.03 21.15 8.67
N ILE A 278 -10.95 20.19 7.76
CA ILE A 278 -10.17 18.98 7.98
C ILE A 278 -8.77 19.23 7.49
N GLN A 279 -7.81 19.00 8.38
CA GLN A 279 -6.41 19.21 8.11
C GLN A 279 -5.66 17.88 8.26
N ALA A 280 -4.78 17.60 7.31
CA ALA A 280 -3.81 16.52 7.47
C ALA A 280 -2.40 17.04 7.24
N ILE A 281 -1.51 16.73 8.18
CA ILE A 281 -0.13 17.20 8.21
C ILE A 281 0.82 16.03 8.34
N ILE A 282 1.87 16.02 7.52
CA ILE A 282 2.96 15.04 7.60
C ILE A 282 4.22 15.73 8.10
N SER A 283 4.95 15.04 8.98
CA SER A 283 6.32 15.39 9.35
C SER A 283 7.29 14.31 8.87
N GLY A 284 8.46 14.73 8.37
CA GLY A 284 9.55 13.86 7.93
C GLY A 284 10.40 13.28 9.07
N GLY A 285 10.14 13.69 10.31
CA GLY A 285 10.80 13.21 11.54
C GLY A 285 12.06 13.98 11.95
N LYS A 286 12.78 14.60 11.03
CA LYS A 286 13.88 15.48 11.45
C LYS A 286 13.29 16.69 12.16
N ILE A 287 13.81 17.02 13.34
CA ILE A 287 13.40 18.18 14.16
C ILE A 287 13.49 19.50 13.36
N SER A 288 14.26 19.55 12.26
CA SER A 288 14.36 20.73 11.39
C SER A 288 13.41 20.76 10.20
N ASP A 289 12.75 19.65 9.87
CA ASP A 289 11.94 19.55 8.66
C ASP A 289 10.58 20.21 8.92
N LYS A 290 10.27 21.23 8.12
CA LYS A 290 8.96 21.87 8.17
C LYS A 290 7.88 20.83 7.83
N PRO A 291 6.79 20.73 8.61
CA PRO A 291 5.70 19.84 8.27
C PRO A 291 5.05 20.24 6.92
N GLU A 292 4.58 19.25 6.17
CA GLU A 292 3.81 19.44 4.93
C GLU A 292 2.33 19.29 5.25
N GLU A 293 1.54 20.34 5.01
CA GLU A 293 0.09 20.23 4.97
C GLU A 293 -0.34 19.58 3.65
N ILE A 294 -0.90 18.37 3.73
CA ILE A 294 -1.30 17.57 2.56
C ILE A 294 -2.81 17.58 2.32
N VAL A 295 -3.59 18.07 3.29
CA VAL A 295 -5.04 18.24 3.20
C VAL A 295 -5.43 19.55 3.88
N HIS A 296 -6.20 20.34 3.16
CA HIS A 296 -6.89 21.54 3.64
C HIS A 296 -8.33 21.53 3.12
N GLN A 297 -9.20 20.75 3.76
CA GLN A 297 -10.59 20.60 3.30
C GLN A 297 -11.51 21.49 4.13
N LEU A 298 -11.99 22.58 3.54
CA LEU A 298 -13.00 23.44 4.16
C LEU A 298 -14.29 22.64 4.40
N LEU A 299 -14.77 22.66 5.65
CA LEU A 299 -16.10 22.15 6.02
C LEU A 299 -17.11 23.29 6.18
N PHE A 300 -16.72 24.31 6.95
CA PHE A 300 -17.61 25.41 7.29
C PHE A 300 -16.85 26.73 7.31
N LYS A 301 -17.53 27.77 6.83
CA LYS A 301 -17.20 29.16 7.17
C LYS A 301 -18.05 29.55 8.36
N ILE A 302 -17.43 30.02 9.43
CA ILE A 302 -18.11 30.45 10.64
C ILE A 302 -18.46 31.93 10.48
N ASP A 303 -19.74 32.18 10.26
CA ASP A 303 -20.37 33.47 10.42
C ASP A 303 -21.53 33.35 11.43
N SER A 304 -22.05 34.49 11.88
CA SER A 304 -23.14 34.52 12.86
C SER A 304 -24.45 33.89 12.35
N ALA A 305 -24.62 33.76 11.02
CA ALA A 305 -25.82 33.18 10.44
C ALA A 305 -25.81 31.65 10.48
N ASN A 306 -24.62 31.04 10.49
CA ASN A 306 -24.44 29.60 10.34
C ASN A 306 -23.92 28.88 11.60
N GLU A 307 -23.68 29.60 12.71
CA GLU A 307 -23.09 29.00 13.93
C GLU A 307 -23.87 27.79 14.47
N GLU A 308 -25.21 27.87 14.49
CA GLU A 308 -26.05 26.77 14.96
C GLU A 308 -26.02 25.58 13.98
N LEU A 309 -26.01 25.84 12.67
CA LEU A 309 -25.87 24.80 11.65
C LEU A 309 -24.52 24.07 11.80
N VAL A 310 -23.45 24.82 12.04
CA VAL A 310 -22.12 24.26 12.31
C VAL A 310 -22.15 23.35 13.53
N ARG A 311 -22.73 23.82 14.65
CA ARG A 311 -22.87 23.04 15.88
C ARG A 311 -23.66 21.75 15.64
N GLN A 312 -24.77 21.81 14.92
CA GLN A 312 -25.59 20.62 14.60
C GLN A 312 -24.85 19.61 13.72
N ASN A 313 -24.05 20.07 12.75
CA ASN A 313 -23.30 19.17 11.87
C ASN A 313 -22.03 18.61 12.51
N LEU A 314 -21.54 19.23 13.58
CA LEU A 314 -20.39 18.77 14.38
C LEU A 314 -20.83 18.11 15.69
N LEU A 315 -22.13 17.84 15.85
CA LEU A 315 -22.65 17.06 16.97
C LEU A 315 -22.05 15.64 16.94
N HIS A 316 -22.00 15.04 15.75
CA HIS A 316 -21.32 13.78 15.48
C HIS A 316 -20.32 13.98 14.36
N PHE A 317 -19.04 13.85 14.68
CA PHE A 317 -17.95 13.99 13.74
C PHE A 317 -17.05 12.76 13.81
N ALA A 318 -16.59 12.23 12.68
CA ALA A 318 -15.72 11.07 12.66
C ALA A 318 -14.54 11.26 11.71
N LEU A 319 -13.39 10.71 12.09
CA LEU A 319 -12.19 10.62 11.26
C LEU A 319 -11.81 9.16 11.10
N ARG A 320 -11.36 8.78 9.91
CA ARG A 320 -10.86 7.44 9.63
C ARG A 320 -9.61 7.51 8.78
N ILE A 321 -8.64 6.67 9.14
CA ILE A 321 -7.43 6.42 8.35
C ILE A 321 -7.42 4.93 7.98
N GLU A 322 -7.38 4.65 6.68
CA GLU A 322 -7.15 3.30 6.14
C GLU A 322 -5.72 3.25 5.58
N LYS A 323 -4.88 2.37 6.13
CA LYS A 323 -3.50 2.14 5.69
C LYS A 323 -3.38 0.77 5.07
N ASN A 324 -2.87 0.71 3.84
CA ASN A 324 -2.53 -0.51 3.12
C ASN A 324 -1.09 -0.41 2.58
N GLY A 325 -0.12 -0.82 3.38
CA GLY A 325 1.29 -0.69 3.06
C GLY A 325 1.65 0.80 2.96
N ARG A 326 2.15 1.25 1.83
CA ARG A 326 2.42 2.69 1.62
C ARG A 326 1.17 3.51 1.34
N SER A 327 0.06 2.89 0.96
CA SER A 327 -1.13 3.63 0.58
C SER A 327 -1.91 4.04 1.81
N LEU A 328 -2.19 5.34 1.94
CA LEU A 328 -3.04 5.90 2.97
C LEU A 328 -4.27 6.52 2.33
N ARG A 329 -5.43 6.26 2.94
CA ARG A 329 -6.71 6.86 2.57
C ARG A 329 -7.28 7.53 3.82
N LEU A 330 -7.57 8.83 3.69
CA LEU A 330 -8.07 9.68 4.76
C LEU A 330 -9.54 9.97 4.50
N LEU A 331 -10.38 9.73 5.49
CA LEU A 331 -11.82 9.92 5.39
C LEU A 331 -12.36 10.68 6.60
N PHE A 332 -13.50 11.33 6.40
CA PHE A 332 -14.28 11.92 7.48
C PHE A 332 -15.77 11.67 7.27
N ALA A 333 -16.54 11.76 8.35
CA ALA A 333 -17.98 11.85 8.31
C ALA A 333 -18.43 12.95 9.29
N ASN A 334 -19.50 13.64 8.97
CA ASN A 334 -20.10 14.64 9.83
C ASN A 334 -21.61 14.71 9.58
N GLY A 335 -22.37 15.06 10.61
CA GLY A 335 -23.82 15.21 10.49
C GLY A 335 -24.52 15.23 11.85
N SER A 336 -25.83 15.42 11.80
CA SER A 336 -26.70 15.35 12.98
C SER A 336 -26.98 13.92 13.46
N MET A 337 -26.59 12.91 12.67
CA MET A 337 -26.80 11.50 12.97
C MET A 337 -25.46 10.76 13.11
N PRO A 338 -25.31 9.84 14.09
CA PRO A 338 -24.06 9.10 14.32
C PRO A 338 -23.57 8.27 13.11
N ASN A 339 -24.48 7.82 12.24
CA ASN A 339 -24.24 6.91 11.13
C ASN A 339 -24.05 7.62 9.78
N SER A 340 -23.44 8.80 9.80
CA SER A 340 -23.13 9.55 8.58
C SER A 340 -22.13 8.81 7.69
N ALA A 341 -22.32 8.87 6.37
CA ALA A 341 -21.43 8.19 5.42
C ALA A 341 -20.06 8.87 5.35
N PHE A 342 -19.00 8.06 5.37
CA PHE A 342 -17.63 8.54 5.20
C PHE A 342 -17.39 9.07 3.78
N ARG A 343 -16.75 10.23 3.70
CA ARG A 343 -16.28 10.87 2.48
C ARG A 343 -14.76 10.79 2.45
N GLU A 344 -14.20 10.36 1.33
CA GLU A 344 -12.76 10.35 1.10
C GLU A 344 -12.27 11.78 0.86
N ILE A 345 -11.19 12.17 1.55
CA ILE A 345 -10.56 13.49 1.40
C ILE A 345 -9.29 13.39 0.56
N LEU A 346 -8.50 12.34 0.83
CA LEU A 346 -7.23 12.12 0.17
C LEU A 346 -6.92 10.63 0.12
N ARG A 347 -6.31 10.20 -0.99
CA ARG A 347 -5.57 8.96 -1.09
C ARG A 347 -4.16 9.26 -1.60
N ARG A 348 -3.14 8.86 -0.85
CA ARG A 348 -1.74 9.16 -1.18
C ARG A 348 -0.83 8.05 -0.67
N ASP A 349 0.21 7.75 -1.44
CA ASP A 349 1.26 6.86 -1.00
C ASP A 349 2.28 7.64 -0.15
N ILE A 350 2.48 7.20 1.08
CA ILE A 350 3.37 7.80 2.07
C ILE A 350 4.18 6.68 2.72
N ASP A 351 5.51 6.84 2.71
CA ASP A 351 6.42 5.91 3.38
C ASP A 351 6.47 6.19 4.90
N LEU A 352 5.40 5.84 5.60
CA LEU A 352 5.24 5.97 7.05
C LEU A 352 5.04 4.58 7.67
N LYS A 353 5.80 4.25 8.72
CA LYS A 353 5.67 2.98 9.47
C LYS A 353 5.26 3.25 10.92
N PRO A 354 3.98 3.60 11.17
CA PRO A 354 3.57 4.09 12.47
C PRO A 354 3.65 2.97 13.51
N ALA A 355 4.48 3.18 14.53
CA ALA A 355 4.56 2.29 15.70
C ALA A 355 3.51 2.65 16.76
N TYR A 356 2.85 3.80 16.64
CA TYR A 356 1.81 4.26 17.56
C TYR A 356 0.66 4.97 16.83
N ILE A 357 -0.53 4.84 17.41
CA ILE A 357 -1.73 5.60 17.08
C ILE A 357 -2.11 6.41 18.32
N GLY A 358 -2.33 7.70 18.13
CA GLY A 358 -2.59 8.66 19.20
C GLY A 358 -3.92 9.40 19.02
N LEU A 359 -4.57 9.66 20.15
CA LEU A 359 -5.71 10.56 20.27
C LEU A 359 -5.24 11.83 20.96
N PHE A 360 -5.62 12.98 20.42
CA PHE A 360 -5.15 14.26 20.95
C PHE A 360 -6.20 15.36 20.82
N ALA A 361 -6.06 16.36 21.69
CA ALA A 361 -6.63 17.68 21.53
C ALA A 361 -5.55 18.71 21.89
N LEU A 362 -5.38 19.76 21.09
CA LEU A 362 -4.36 20.78 21.31
C LEU A 362 -4.76 22.14 20.74
N LYS A 363 -4.02 23.18 21.12
CA LYS A 363 -4.15 24.55 20.61
C LYS A 363 -2.82 25.13 20.08
N GLY A 364 -1.94 24.29 19.54
CA GLY A 364 -0.59 24.71 19.11
C GLY A 364 0.20 25.32 20.27
N PHE A 365 1.19 26.15 19.97
CA PHE A 365 2.01 26.84 20.98
C PHE A 365 1.44 28.20 21.43
N VAL A 366 0.18 28.52 21.13
CA VAL A 366 -0.44 29.78 21.56
C VAL A 366 -1.07 29.69 22.95
N ASP A 367 -0.81 30.70 23.77
CA ASP A 367 -1.40 30.78 25.12
C ASP A 367 -2.78 31.46 25.12
N THR A 368 -3.08 32.27 24.11
CA THR A 368 -4.26 33.15 24.05
C THR A 368 -5.56 32.41 23.79
N SER A 369 -5.54 31.27 23.10
CA SER A 369 -6.77 30.53 22.81
C SER A 369 -7.33 29.86 24.07
N THR A 370 -8.64 29.88 24.26
CA THR A 370 -9.32 29.20 25.36
C THR A 370 -9.13 27.69 25.25
N ILE A 371 -9.14 27.01 26.40
CA ILE A 371 -9.09 25.56 26.48
C ILE A 371 -10.53 25.06 26.38
N ILE A 372 -10.82 24.19 25.41
CA ILE A 372 -12.13 23.56 25.23
C ILE A 372 -11.99 22.03 25.26
N PRO A 373 -13.03 21.29 25.68
CA PRO A 373 -13.00 19.83 25.64
C PRO A 373 -13.25 19.30 24.22
N ALA A 374 -12.56 18.22 23.87
CA ALA A 374 -12.85 17.33 22.77
C ALA A 374 -13.23 15.97 23.34
N ARG A 375 -14.46 15.51 23.07
CA ARG A 375 -14.98 14.26 23.61
C ARG A 375 -14.92 13.19 22.55
N PHE A 376 -14.24 12.09 22.86
CA PHE A 376 -14.09 10.91 22.03
C PHE A 376 -15.07 9.87 22.54
N ASP A 377 -16.05 9.51 21.71
CA ASP A 377 -17.11 8.58 22.04
C ASP A 377 -16.72 7.15 21.69
N PHE A 378 -15.85 7.03 20.69
CA PHE A 378 -15.55 5.78 20.02
C PHE A 378 -14.14 5.81 19.47
N PHE A 379 -13.43 4.71 19.63
CA PHE A 379 -12.22 4.38 18.89
C PHE A 379 -12.35 2.96 18.34
N ARG A 380 -11.98 2.78 17.07
CA ARG A 380 -11.78 1.47 16.48
C ARG A 380 -10.41 1.35 15.86
N TYR A 381 -9.82 0.19 16.02
CA TYR A 381 -8.64 -0.23 15.29
C TYR A 381 -8.82 -1.67 14.81
N THR A 382 -8.58 -1.90 13.53
CA THR A 382 -8.60 -3.24 12.96
C THR A 382 -7.34 -3.43 12.13
N SER A 383 -6.45 -4.32 12.54
CA SER A 383 -5.31 -4.75 11.73
C SER A 383 -5.73 -5.81 10.71
N GLY A 384 -5.10 -5.79 9.54
CA GLY A 384 -5.40 -6.72 8.47
C GLY A 384 -4.19 -6.98 7.59
N GLY A 385 -4.29 -8.01 6.74
CA GLY A 385 -3.26 -8.28 5.74
C GLY A 385 -3.29 -7.24 4.63
N CYS A 386 -2.12 -6.81 4.18
CA CYS A 386 -1.99 -5.88 3.08
C CYS A 386 -2.51 -6.51 1.78
N THR A 387 -3.56 -5.94 1.18
CA THR A 387 -4.04 -6.37 -0.13
C THR A 387 -3.11 -5.81 -1.19
N ARG A 388 -2.41 -6.69 -1.92
CA ARG A 388 -1.57 -6.31 -3.07
C ARG A 388 -2.38 -5.91 -4.28
#